data_AF-A0A484K6W7-F1
#
_entry.id   AF-A0A484K6W7-F1
#
_cell.length_a   1.000
_cell.length_b   1.000
_cell.length_c   1.000
_cell.angle_alpha   90.00
_cell.angle_beta   90.00
_cell.angle_gamma   90.00
#
_symmetry.space_group_name_H-M   'P 1'
#
loop_
_entity.id
_entity.type
_entity.pdbx_description
1 polymer ?
#
loop_
_entity_poly.entity_id
_entity_poly.type
_entity_poly.pdbx_seq_one_letter_code
_entity_poly.pdbx_strand_id
1 'polypeptide(L)'
;MGLRNLLRYQSSNVERLKIHFYFDTRFANDVDTWIWFATERNVRDLRLSLSYKYSLPQSLYSYSSLTNVSLSCCRVEPKGGISWESLKSLSMDGVTLDENTIAKLFLGCPCLEFLKFQSCDGFTRLDVRSDSLRELVIERNYHEMSTPLEISSPKLQHLHIVGIRLEQVRLTDVSSLVKAKLKLKADTSDYSSFLEEHSLNCIKLLESMHNVIKLELELWEFQAILFSEVKPSASKSPPFTCLKISKYNSVRDVFGIIALLQCLPNLETLVVNDVQRSYYSDSPKSISVSGIGKIPLPYLKTVKFHGFKSLEEVDEDTLKLAKLLLKNAEHLERIVINVGEHQMVLGPHAA
;
A
#
# COMPACT_ATOMS: atom_id res chain seq x y z
N MET A 1 9.35 21.15 26.81
CA MET A 1 9.84 22.54 26.89
C MET A 1 8.74 23.42 26.29
N GLY A 2 8.24 24.44 26.99
CA GLY A 2 7.22 25.33 26.41
C GLY A 2 7.78 26.01 25.15
N LEU A 3 7.00 26.10 24.08
CA LEU A 3 7.45 26.54 22.76
C LEU A 3 8.01 27.99 22.74
N ARG A 4 7.70 28.79 23.76
CA ARG A 4 8.34 30.10 24.03
C ARG A 4 9.86 30.02 24.35
N ASN A 5 10.40 28.84 24.63
CA ASN A 5 11.82 28.65 24.92
C ASN A 5 12.67 28.27 23.70
N LEU A 6 12.08 28.02 22.52
CA LEU A 6 12.84 27.69 21.30
C LEU A 6 13.83 28.81 20.93
N LEU A 7 13.40 30.08 21.08
CA LEU A 7 14.23 31.25 20.82
C LEU A 7 15.44 31.39 21.77
N ARG A 8 15.44 30.65 22.89
CA ARG A 8 16.56 30.63 23.85
C ARG A 8 17.57 29.51 23.58
N TYR A 9 17.32 28.68 22.56
CA TYR A 9 18.22 27.61 22.19
C TYR A 9 19.46 28.16 21.49
N GLN A 10 20.63 27.95 22.08
CA GLN A 10 21.88 28.61 21.68
C GLN A 10 22.69 27.85 20.61
N SER A 11 22.37 26.57 20.34
CA SER A 11 23.06 25.86 19.25
C SER A 11 22.68 26.49 17.91
N SER A 12 23.69 26.68 17.05
CA SER A 12 23.52 27.19 15.69
C SER A 12 22.96 26.15 14.73
N ASN A 13 23.08 24.86 15.05
CA ASN A 13 22.58 23.76 14.23
C ASN A 13 21.64 22.87 15.04
N VAL A 14 20.46 22.63 14.48
CA VAL A 14 19.45 21.69 14.98
C VAL A 14 19.21 20.69 13.86
N GLU A 15 19.51 19.41 14.06
CA GLU A 15 19.33 18.42 13.00
C GLU A 15 17.84 18.16 12.67
N ARG A 16 17.03 18.03 13.73
CA ARG A 16 15.61 17.68 13.66
C ARG A 16 14.76 18.59 14.54
N LEU A 17 13.66 19.08 13.98
CA LEU A 17 12.60 19.75 14.71
C LEU A 17 11.29 18.98 14.54
N LYS A 18 10.73 18.49 15.66
CA LYS A 18 9.42 17.82 15.70
C LYS A 18 8.45 18.63 16.55
N ILE A 19 7.34 19.03 15.94
CA ILE A 19 6.28 19.80 16.56
C ILE A 19 5.01 18.98 16.47
N HIS A 20 4.42 18.69 17.64
CA HIS A 20 3.08 18.15 17.76
C HIS A 20 2.27 19.16 18.56
N PHE A 21 1.32 19.83 17.92
CA PHE A 21 0.64 20.97 18.49
C PHE A 21 -0.84 20.99 18.12
N TYR A 22 -1.69 21.21 19.12
CA TYR A 22 -3.11 21.43 18.88
C TYR A 22 -3.28 22.84 18.28
N PHE A 23 -3.36 22.90 16.96
CA PHE A 23 -3.37 24.15 16.20
C PHE A 23 -4.76 24.79 16.21
N ASP A 24 -4.75 26.08 16.51
CA ASP A 24 -5.85 27.03 16.37
C ASP A 24 -5.28 28.24 15.62
N THR A 25 -6.09 28.89 14.79
CA THR A 25 -5.63 29.99 13.92
C THR A 25 -4.98 31.15 14.68
N ARG A 26 -5.30 31.33 15.98
CA ARG A 26 -4.66 32.33 16.85
C ARG A 26 -3.17 32.07 17.09
N PHE A 27 -2.71 30.83 16.90
CA PHE A 27 -1.31 30.44 17.05
C PHE A 27 -0.53 30.41 15.72
N ALA A 28 -1.09 30.95 14.63
CA ALA A 28 -0.42 30.96 13.33
C ALA A 28 0.98 31.60 13.41
N ASN A 29 1.09 32.74 14.11
CA ASN A 29 2.36 33.43 14.30
C ASN A 29 3.37 32.61 15.13
N ASP A 30 2.89 31.81 16.09
CA ASP A 30 3.76 30.93 16.85
C ASP A 30 4.33 29.82 15.95
N VAL A 31 3.50 29.21 15.10
CA VAL A 31 3.94 28.20 14.13
C VAL A 31 4.90 28.81 13.11
N ASP A 32 4.61 30.01 12.59
CA ASP A 32 5.51 30.76 11.70
C ASP A 32 6.88 30.96 12.37
N THR A 33 6.89 31.33 13.65
CA THR A 33 8.11 31.53 14.43
C THR A 33 8.90 30.23 14.58
N TRP A 34 8.23 29.09 14.78
CA TRP A 34 8.91 27.80 14.89
C TRP A 34 9.49 27.33 13.55
N ILE A 35 8.81 27.59 12.44
CA ILE A 35 9.31 27.29 11.10
C ILE A 35 10.50 28.20 10.77
N TRP A 36 10.40 29.49 11.06
CA TRP A 36 11.52 30.42 10.92
C TRP A 36 12.73 29.97 11.76
N PHE A 37 12.51 29.56 13.01
CA PHE A 37 13.58 29.00 13.83
C PHE A 37 14.21 27.76 13.16
N ALA A 38 13.42 26.91 12.52
CA ALA A 38 13.93 25.73 11.82
C ALA A 38 14.85 26.13 10.65
N THR A 39 14.46 27.14 9.87
CA THR A 39 15.27 27.65 8.76
C THR A 39 16.56 28.31 9.24
N GLU A 40 16.50 29.09 10.33
CA GLU A 40 17.67 29.77 10.92
C GLU A 40 18.65 28.85 11.63
N ARG A 41 18.26 27.59 11.88
CA ARG A 41 19.08 26.58 12.57
C ARG A 41 19.46 25.41 11.68
N ASN A 42 19.36 25.61 10.37
CA ASN A 42 19.75 24.62 9.36
C ASN A 42 19.08 23.25 9.57
N VAL A 43 17.81 23.24 10.01
CA VAL A 43 17.06 21.99 10.22
C VAL A 43 16.96 21.20 8.93
N ARG A 44 17.23 19.90 9.01
CA ARG A 44 17.16 18.96 7.90
C ARG A 44 15.96 18.02 8.00
N ASP A 45 15.55 17.64 9.21
CA ASP A 45 14.34 16.83 9.47
C ASP A 45 13.27 17.69 10.16
N LEU A 46 12.28 18.15 9.39
CA LEU A 46 11.15 18.95 9.90
C LEU A 46 9.88 18.10 9.96
N ARG A 47 9.31 17.97 11.15
CA ARG A 47 8.04 17.26 11.35
C ARG A 47 7.03 18.16 12.03
N LEU A 48 5.98 18.51 11.30
CA LEU A 48 4.91 19.38 11.75
C LEU A 48 3.61 18.55 11.79
N SER A 49 3.12 18.27 12.99
CA SER A 49 1.87 17.57 13.21
C SER A 49 0.90 18.46 13.97
N LEU A 50 -0.14 18.89 13.25
CA LEU A 50 -1.12 19.86 13.70
C LEU A 50 -2.52 19.24 13.72
N SER A 51 -3.43 19.80 14.51
CA SER A 51 -4.83 19.33 14.60
C SER A 51 -5.80 20.02 13.63
N TYR A 52 -5.36 21.07 12.92
CA TYR A 52 -6.21 21.82 11.98
C TYR A 52 -5.38 22.41 10.82
N LYS A 53 -6.04 22.70 9.69
CA LYS A 53 -5.40 23.16 8.45
C LYS A 53 -4.62 24.46 8.66
N TYR A 54 -3.29 24.38 8.66
CA TYR A 54 -2.38 25.53 8.69
C TYR A 54 -1.70 25.75 7.33
N SER A 55 -1.69 26.99 6.85
CA SER A 55 -1.00 27.36 5.61
C SER A 55 0.49 27.52 5.86
N LEU A 56 1.31 26.72 5.17
CA LEU A 56 2.77 26.82 5.33
C LEU A 56 3.27 28.19 4.84
N PRO A 57 4.27 28.78 5.53
CA PRO A 57 4.84 30.05 5.13
C PRO A 57 5.63 29.88 3.83
N GLN A 58 5.57 30.89 2.97
CA GLN A 58 6.15 30.79 1.62
C GLN A 58 7.67 30.60 1.63
N SER A 59 8.36 31.12 2.65
CA SER A 59 9.80 30.95 2.85
C SER A 59 10.21 29.48 2.97
N LEU A 60 9.34 28.62 3.51
CA LEU A 60 9.65 27.21 3.67
C LEU A 60 9.80 26.48 2.33
N TYR A 61 9.05 26.89 1.29
CA TYR A 61 9.15 26.27 -0.04
C TYR A 61 10.49 26.53 -0.72
N SER A 62 11.21 27.59 -0.35
CA SER A 62 12.51 27.93 -0.92
C SER A 62 13.69 27.45 -0.07
N TYR A 63 13.44 26.72 1.01
CA TYR A 63 14.46 26.28 1.95
C TYR A 63 15.07 24.93 1.52
N SER A 64 16.29 24.96 0.98
CA SER A 64 16.92 23.85 0.25
C SER A 64 17.60 22.78 1.11
N SER A 65 17.77 23.04 2.42
CA SER A 65 18.51 22.14 3.33
C SER A 65 17.67 21.00 3.92
N LEU A 66 16.35 20.98 3.67
CA LEU A 66 15.47 19.91 4.15
C LEU A 66 15.81 18.59 3.47
N THR A 67 16.01 17.54 4.26
CA THR A 67 16.19 16.16 3.80
C THR A 67 14.98 15.29 4.10
N ASN A 68 14.25 15.60 5.17
CA ASN A 68 13.05 14.88 5.59
C ASN A 68 11.96 15.86 6.02
N VAL A 69 10.77 15.71 5.44
CA VAL A 69 9.62 16.55 5.78
C VAL A 69 8.42 15.66 6.09
N SER A 70 7.78 15.91 7.22
CA SER A 70 6.50 15.31 7.59
C SER A 70 5.50 16.40 7.95
N LEU A 71 4.38 16.45 7.24
CA LEU A 71 3.35 17.46 7.40
C LEU A 71 2.03 16.78 7.69
N SER A 72 1.35 17.17 8.76
CA SER A 72 0.00 16.70 9.08
C SER A 72 -0.93 17.88 9.32
N CYS A 73 -2.12 17.82 8.72
CA CYS A 73 -3.11 18.89 8.67
C CYS A 73 -2.54 20.24 8.20
N CYS A 74 -1.73 20.22 7.14
CA CYS A 74 -1.18 21.43 6.52
C CYS A 74 -1.85 21.70 5.17
N ARG A 75 -1.81 22.95 4.73
CA ARG A 75 -2.21 23.40 3.40
C ARG A 75 -0.95 23.78 2.63
N VAL A 76 -0.70 23.05 1.54
CA VAL A 76 0.49 23.20 0.69
C VAL A 76 0.08 23.99 -0.55
N GLU A 77 0.31 25.30 -0.53
CA GLU A 77 -0.07 26.25 -1.58
C GLU A 77 1.11 27.17 -1.92
N PRO A 78 2.12 26.67 -2.66
CA PRO A 78 3.25 27.48 -3.09
C PRO A 78 2.81 28.50 -4.15
N LYS A 79 3.01 29.80 -3.88
CA LYS A 79 2.78 30.87 -4.86
C LYS A 79 3.76 30.78 -6.02
N GLY A 80 5.02 30.43 -5.73
CA GLY A 80 6.09 30.20 -6.69
C GLY A 80 6.33 28.71 -6.96
N GLY A 81 7.60 28.37 -7.22
CA GLY A 81 8.09 27.00 -7.24
C GLY A 81 8.45 26.47 -5.85
N ILE A 82 8.74 25.18 -5.78
CA ILE A 82 9.34 24.53 -4.61
C ILE A 82 10.84 24.35 -4.92
N SER A 83 11.70 24.56 -3.93
CA SER A 83 13.16 24.40 -4.03
C SER A 83 13.68 23.62 -2.83
N TRP A 84 13.15 22.41 -2.66
CA TRP A 84 13.56 21.44 -1.65
C TRP A 84 14.64 20.52 -2.23
N GLU A 85 15.76 21.12 -2.63
CA GLU A 85 16.80 20.47 -3.44
C GLU A 85 17.39 19.21 -2.79
N SER A 86 17.53 19.21 -1.47
CA SER A 86 18.12 18.09 -0.71
C SER A 86 17.09 17.07 -0.21
N LEU A 87 15.80 17.25 -0.51
CA LEU A 87 14.72 16.48 0.10
C LEU A 87 14.71 15.05 -0.42
N LYS A 88 14.82 14.09 0.50
CA LYS A 88 14.79 12.65 0.21
C LYS A 88 13.49 11.98 0.58
N SER A 89 12.81 12.48 1.61
CA SER A 89 11.60 11.85 2.14
C SER A 89 10.55 12.89 2.46
N LEU A 90 9.36 12.73 1.88
CA LEU A 90 8.20 13.56 2.14
C LEU A 90 7.01 12.71 2.57
N SER A 91 6.41 13.04 3.71
CA SER A 91 5.18 12.41 4.19
C SER A 91 4.14 13.47 4.49
N MET A 92 2.94 13.29 3.95
CA MET A 92 1.81 14.20 4.13
C MET A 92 0.61 13.42 4.69
N ASP A 93 -0.05 13.98 5.70
CA ASP A 93 -1.24 13.40 6.33
C ASP A 93 -2.36 14.44 6.44
N GLY A 94 -3.52 14.19 5.85
CA GLY A 94 -4.63 15.14 5.86
C GLY A 94 -4.31 16.47 5.16
N VAL A 95 -3.48 16.42 4.11
CA VAL A 95 -3.08 17.58 3.30
C VAL A 95 -3.94 17.66 2.04
N THR A 96 -4.41 18.87 1.72
CA THR A 96 -5.08 19.17 0.45
C THR A 96 -4.06 19.74 -0.52
N LEU A 97 -3.94 19.13 -1.70
CA LEU A 97 -3.06 19.57 -2.78
C LEU A 97 -3.66 19.25 -4.15
N ASP A 98 -3.51 20.18 -5.08
CA ASP A 98 -3.92 20.00 -6.47
C ASP A 98 -2.79 19.40 -7.33
N GLU A 99 -3.15 18.93 -8.53
CA GLU A 99 -2.21 18.30 -9.46
C GLU A 99 -1.10 19.26 -9.92
N ASN A 100 -1.39 20.57 -9.97
CA ASN A 100 -0.39 21.60 -10.28
C ASN A 100 0.66 21.71 -9.16
N THR A 101 0.25 21.66 -7.89
CA THR A 101 1.14 21.67 -6.74
C THR A 101 2.00 20.41 -6.68
N ILE A 102 1.41 19.25 -7.02
CA ILE A 102 2.16 17.99 -7.15
C ILE A 102 3.23 18.10 -8.26
N ALA A 103 2.90 18.68 -9.41
CA ALA A 103 3.86 18.90 -10.47
C ALA A 103 5.02 19.82 -10.03
N LYS A 104 4.71 20.92 -9.32
CA LYS A 104 5.72 21.80 -8.73
C LYS A 104 6.61 21.07 -7.72
N LEU A 105 6.04 20.15 -6.94
CA LEU A 105 6.78 19.33 -5.97
C LEU A 105 7.80 18.44 -6.67
N PHE A 106 7.42 17.73 -7.75
CA PHE A 106 8.36 16.89 -8.48
C PHE A 106 9.47 17.71 -9.17
N LEU A 107 9.15 18.89 -9.69
CA LEU A 107 10.16 19.81 -10.24
C LEU A 107 11.11 20.36 -9.16
N GLY A 108 10.60 20.58 -7.95
CA GLY A 108 11.31 21.20 -6.85
C GLY A 108 12.08 20.26 -5.92
N CYS A 109 11.90 18.95 -6.05
CA CYS A 109 12.48 17.93 -5.17
C CYS A 109 13.29 16.91 -5.98
N PRO A 110 14.43 17.29 -6.60
CA PRO A 110 15.19 16.43 -7.49
C PRO A 110 15.78 15.19 -6.82
N CYS A 111 15.96 15.20 -5.49
CA CYS A 111 16.51 14.08 -4.72
C CYS A 111 15.45 13.24 -3.97
N LEU A 112 14.16 13.42 -4.26
CA LEU A 112 13.07 12.76 -3.52
C LEU A 112 13.04 11.25 -3.77
N GLU A 113 13.39 10.44 -2.77
CA GLU A 113 13.43 8.99 -2.84
C GLU A 113 12.13 8.33 -2.33
N PHE A 114 11.45 8.95 -1.36
CA PHE A 114 10.23 8.45 -0.71
C PHE A 114 9.13 9.51 -0.64
N LEU A 115 7.91 9.14 -1.06
CA LEU A 115 6.72 9.99 -0.97
C LEU A 115 5.54 9.23 -0.36
N LYS A 116 4.96 9.78 0.72
CA LYS A 116 3.74 9.26 1.34
C LYS A 116 2.61 10.29 1.32
N PHE A 117 1.45 9.88 0.82
CA PHE A 117 0.16 10.53 0.98
C PHE A 117 -0.72 9.70 1.91
N GLN A 118 -1.13 10.28 3.04
CA GLN A 118 -2.08 9.69 3.97
C GLN A 118 -3.28 10.62 4.09
N SER A 119 -4.49 10.11 3.86
CA SER A 119 -5.74 10.88 3.93
C SER A 119 -5.68 12.22 3.17
N CYS A 120 -4.92 12.29 2.07
CA CYS A 120 -4.76 13.50 1.26
C CYS A 120 -5.83 13.56 0.16
N ASP A 121 -6.26 14.76 -0.19
CA ASP A 121 -7.28 15.05 -1.20
C ASP A 121 -6.82 16.13 -2.21
N GLY A 122 -7.63 16.37 -3.24
CA GLY A 122 -7.38 17.40 -4.26
C GLY A 122 -6.81 16.92 -5.59
N PHE A 123 -6.50 15.62 -5.73
CA PHE A 123 -6.01 15.03 -6.97
C PHE A 123 -6.63 13.66 -7.28
N THR A 124 -6.76 13.39 -8.57
CA THR A 124 -7.24 12.12 -9.12
C THR A 124 -6.21 11.51 -10.07
N ARG A 125 -5.25 12.31 -10.56
CA ARG A 125 -4.12 11.85 -11.35
C ARG A 125 -2.79 12.18 -10.68
N LEU A 126 -1.89 11.20 -10.69
CA LEU A 126 -0.52 11.32 -10.20
C LEU A 126 0.44 10.93 -11.32
N ASP A 127 0.87 11.93 -12.10
CA ASP A 127 1.93 11.81 -13.10
C ASP A 127 3.29 12.10 -12.44
N VAL A 128 3.99 11.05 -12.03
CA VAL A 128 5.24 11.12 -11.30
C VAL A 128 6.40 11.39 -12.25
N ARG A 129 6.76 12.66 -12.38
CA ARG A 129 7.91 13.13 -13.16
C ARG A 129 9.14 13.29 -12.28
N SER A 130 9.61 12.19 -11.70
CA SER A 130 10.78 12.16 -10.84
C SER A 130 11.75 11.06 -11.24
N ASP A 131 13.04 11.41 -11.32
CA ASP A 131 14.12 10.47 -11.59
C ASP A 131 14.66 9.79 -10.34
N SER A 132 14.39 10.36 -9.16
CA SER A 132 14.88 9.90 -7.87
C SER A 132 13.85 9.13 -7.06
N LEU A 133 12.55 9.28 -7.34
CA LEU A 133 11.52 8.59 -6.57
C LEU A 133 11.63 7.09 -6.73
N ARG A 134 11.70 6.37 -5.60
CA ARG A 134 11.77 4.91 -5.55
C ARG A 134 10.55 4.31 -4.91
N GLU A 135 10.00 4.96 -3.88
CA GLU A 135 8.88 4.45 -3.12
C GLU A 135 7.74 5.48 -2.99
N LEU A 136 6.54 5.03 -3.32
CA LEU A 136 5.30 5.79 -3.23
C LEU A 136 4.29 5.04 -2.36
N VAL A 137 3.77 5.74 -1.35
CA VAL A 137 2.75 5.23 -0.43
C VAL A 137 1.50 6.10 -0.52
N ILE A 138 0.34 5.51 -0.74
CA ILE A 138 -0.96 6.19 -0.79
C ILE A 138 -1.93 5.47 0.15
N GLU A 139 -2.40 6.16 1.18
CA GLU A 139 -3.33 5.64 2.17
C GLU A 139 -4.58 6.52 2.23
N ARG A 140 -5.79 5.95 2.04
CA ARG A 140 -7.06 6.69 2.11
C ARG A 140 -8.01 6.06 3.12
N ASN A 141 -8.41 6.83 4.13
CA ASN A 141 -9.21 6.29 5.23
C ASN A 141 -10.72 6.54 5.10
N TYR A 142 -11.20 7.64 4.49
CA TYR A 142 -12.60 8.08 4.67
C TYR A 142 -13.34 8.62 3.43
N HIS A 143 -12.77 8.54 2.22
CA HIS A 143 -13.39 9.17 1.05
C HIS A 143 -13.63 8.17 -0.08
N GLU A 144 -14.91 7.92 -0.37
CA GLU A 144 -15.30 7.43 -1.69
C GLU A 144 -15.05 8.53 -2.71
N MET A 145 -14.19 8.24 -3.68
CA MET A 145 -13.96 9.13 -4.80
C MET A 145 -15.00 8.87 -5.89
N SER A 146 -15.52 9.93 -6.50
CA SER A 146 -16.32 9.83 -7.73
C SER A 146 -15.48 9.39 -8.93
N THR A 147 -14.15 9.52 -8.84
CA THR A 147 -13.20 9.30 -9.93
C THR A 147 -12.06 8.39 -9.47
N PRO A 148 -11.66 7.40 -10.30
CA PRO A 148 -10.49 6.56 -10.00
C PRO A 148 -9.20 7.37 -9.91
N LEU A 149 -8.31 6.94 -9.02
CA LEU A 149 -6.94 7.41 -8.91
C LEU A 149 -6.08 6.79 -10.03
N GLU A 150 -5.57 7.63 -10.92
CA GLU A 150 -4.62 7.23 -11.97
C GLU A 150 -3.18 7.52 -11.52
N ILE A 151 -2.30 6.52 -11.61
CA ILE A 151 -0.88 6.63 -11.26
C ILE A 151 -0.03 6.26 -12.49
N SER A 152 0.84 7.18 -12.89
CA SER A 152 1.84 7.00 -13.94
C SER A 152 3.21 7.30 -13.34
N SER A 153 4.12 6.33 -13.34
CA SER A 153 5.49 6.48 -12.90
C SER A 153 6.42 5.43 -13.53
N PRO A 154 7.07 5.73 -14.67
CA PRO A 154 7.92 4.77 -15.36
C PRO A 154 9.13 4.31 -14.55
N LYS A 155 9.58 5.09 -13.55
CA LYS A 155 10.80 4.86 -12.77
C LYS A 155 10.56 4.41 -11.34
N LEU A 156 9.31 4.33 -10.89
CA LEU A 156 8.96 3.90 -9.54
C LEU A 156 9.29 2.42 -9.34
N GLN A 157 9.90 2.07 -8.21
CA GLN A 157 10.29 0.70 -7.89
C GLN A 157 9.31 0.03 -6.91
N HIS A 158 8.83 0.79 -5.93
CA HIS A 158 7.97 0.30 -4.86
C HIS A 158 6.69 1.12 -4.75
N LEU A 159 5.54 0.44 -4.75
CA LEU A 159 4.22 1.04 -4.61
C LEU A 159 3.47 0.42 -3.43
N HIS A 160 2.89 1.26 -2.57
CA HIS A 160 2.02 0.83 -1.48
C HIS A 160 0.69 1.60 -1.54
N ILE A 161 -0.42 0.88 -1.71
CA ILE A 161 -1.76 1.45 -1.71
C ILE A 161 -2.55 0.85 -0.55
N VAL A 162 -3.19 1.69 0.26
CA VAL A 162 -3.99 1.28 1.42
C VAL A 162 -5.32 2.01 1.44
N GLY A 163 -6.40 1.27 1.73
CA GLY A 163 -7.70 1.85 2.03
C GLY A 163 -8.46 2.41 0.83
N ILE A 164 -8.00 2.15 -0.40
CA ILE A 164 -8.68 2.50 -1.66
C ILE A 164 -9.46 1.28 -2.16
N ARG A 165 -10.61 1.49 -2.80
CA ARG A 165 -11.33 0.42 -3.49
C ARG A 165 -10.58 0.00 -4.74
N LEU A 166 -10.72 -1.26 -5.12
CA LEU A 166 -9.93 -1.84 -6.22
C LEU A 166 -10.20 -1.15 -7.56
N GLU A 167 -11.48 -0.91 -7.87
CA GLU A 167 -11.96 -0.25 -9.09
C GLU A 167 -11.57 1.24 -9.18
N GLN A 168 -11.10 1.80 -8.06
CA GLN A 168 -10.65 3.20 -7.98
C GLN A 168 -9.13 3.34 -8.18
N VAL A 169 -8.43 2.29 -8.60
CA VAL A 169 -6.99 2.36 -8.90
C VAL A 169 -6.73 2.03 -10.36
N ARG A 170 -6.04 2.94 -11.06
CA ARG A 170 -5.57 2.75 -12.43
C ARG A 170 -4.07 2.98 -12.48
N LEU A 171 -3.32 1.96 -12.88
CA LEU A 171 -1.88 2.09 -13.16
C LEU A 171 -1.69 2.12 -14.67
N THR A 172 -0.98 3.11 -15.18
CA THR A 172 -0.78 3.30 -16.63
C THR A 172 0.64 2.92 -17.04
N ASP A 173 1.63 3.79 -16.79
CA ASP A 173 3.05 3.48 -17.01
C ASP A 173 3.75 3.24 -15.68
N VAL A 174 3.87 1.98 -15.27
CA VAL A 174 4.59 1.55 -14.05
C VAL A 174 5.70 0.56 -14.39
N SER A 175 6.39 0.81 -15.50
CA SER A 175 7.35 -0.12 -16.10
C SER A 175 8.53 -0.50 -15.20
N SER A 176 8.99 0.34 -14.28
CA SER A 176 10.08 -0.04 -13.35
C SER A 176 9.62 -0.69 -12.04
N LEU A 177 8.31 -0.93 -11.85
CA LEU A 177 7.77 -1.38 -10.58
C LEU A 177 8.18 -2.84 -10.31
N VAL A 178 8.92 -3.07 -9.22
CA VAL A 178 9.42 -4.40 -8.81
C VAL A 178 8.67 -4.97 -7.61
N LYS A 179 8.11 -4.10 -6.76
CA LYS A 179 7.35 -4.50 -5.57
C LYS A 179 6.08 -3.67 -5.45
N ALA A 180 4.96 -4.35 -5.25
CA ALA A 180 3.68 -3.71 -4.97
C ALA A 180 3.08 -4.28 -3.68
N LYS A 181 2.49 -3.40 -2.87
CA LYS A 181 1.71 -3.75 -1.69
C LYS A 181 0.35 -3.10 -1.78
N LEU A 182 -0.73 -3.88 -1.84
CA LEU A 182 -2.09 -3.40 -2.02
C LEU A 182 -2.94 -3.90 -0.85
N LYS A 183 -3.44 -2.97 -0.03
CA LYS A 183 -4.39 -3.22 1.04
C LYS A 183 -5.71 -2.55 0.68
N LEU A 184 -6.60 -3.27 -0.01
CA LEU A 184 -7.78 -2.68 -0.66
C LEU A 184 -9.05 -2.91 0.16
N LYS A 185 -9.99 -1.97 0.09
CA LYS A 185 -11.30 -2.07 0.75
C LYS A 185 -12.30 -2.85 -0.10
N ALA A 186 -13.19 -3.61 0.55
CA ALA A 186 -14.38 -4.16 -0.07
C ALA A 186 -15.45 -3.07 -0.23
N ASP A 187 -16.28 -3.18 -1.28
CA ASP A 187 -17.49 -2.36 -1.39
C ASP A 187 -18.54 -2.92 -0.42
N THR A 188 -18.93 -2.13 0.58
CA THR A 188 -19.97 -2.53 1.54
C THR A 188 -21.38 -2.21 1.04
N SER A 189 -21.51 -1.60 -0.14
CA SER A 189 -22.77 -1.23 -0.76
C SER A 189 -23.11 -2.18 -1.93
N ASP A 190 -24.03 -3.10 -1.65
CA ASP A 190 -24.66 -4.06 -2.58
C ASP A 190 -23.84 -5.28 -3.05
N TYR A 191 -23.99 -6.37 -2.30
CA TYR A 191 -23.19 -7.60 -2.34
C TYR A 191 -23.37 -8.51 -3.57
N SER A 192 -24.30 -8.24 -4.51
CA SER A 192 -24.63 -9.22 -5.56
C SER A 192 -24.50 -8.75 -7.01
N SER A 193 -24.50 -7.45 -7.30
CA SER A 193 -24.55 -6.96 -8.69
C SER A 193 -23.21 -6.59 -9.30
N PHE A 194 -22.14 -6.45 -8.51
CA PHE A 194 -20.84 -5.91 -8.99
C PHE A 194 -19.68 -6.91 -8.96
N LEU A 195 -19.89 -8.15 -8.50
CA LEU A 195 -18.82 -9.14 -8.28
C LEU A 195 -17.99 -9.41 -9.55
N GLU A 196 -18.63 -9.49 -10.72
CA GLU A 196 -17.93 -9.69 -12.00
C GLU A 196 -17.07 -8.49 -12.39
N GLU A 197 -17.57 -7.26 -12.22
CA GLU A 197 -16.85 -6.02 -12.53
C GLU A 197 -15.63 -5.84 -11.60
N HIS A 198 -15.79 -6.09 -10.30
CA HIS A 198 -14.67 -6.06 -9.35
C HIS A 198 -13.57 -7.07 -9.72
N SER A 199 -13.96 -8.25 -10.19
CA SER A 199 -13.01 -9.29 -10.61
C SER A 199 -12.21 -8.88 -11.83
N LEU A 200 -12.88 -8.35 -12.85
CA LEU A 200 -12.23 -7.89 -14.06
C LEU A 200 -11.27 -6.72 -13.77
N ASN A 201 -11.68 -5.80 -12.89
CA ASN A 201 -10.83 -4.70 -12.46
C ASN A 201 -9.60 -5.22 -11.68
N CYS A 202 -9.76 -6.29 -10.89
CA CYS A 202 -8.64 -6.92 -10.19
C CYS A 202 -7.62 -7.47 -11.18
N ILE A 203 -8.10 -8.25 -12.16
CA ILE A 203 -7.24 -8.81 -13.21
C ILE A 203 -6.54 -7.68 -13.98
N LYS A 204 -7.25 -6.64 -14.41
CA LYS A 204 -6.65 -5.48 -15.10
C LYS A 204 -5.56 -4.80 -14.26
N LEU A 205 -5.79 -4.65 -12.96
CA LEU A 205 -4.79 -4.08 -12.05
C LEU A 205 -3.56 -5.00 -11.95
N LEU A 206 -3.74 -6.32 -11.84
CA LEU A 206 -2.64 -7.28 -11.82
C LEU A 206 -1.87 -7.29 -13.16
N GLU A 207 -2.57 -7.27 -14.30
CA GLU A 207 -1.97 -7.21 -15.65
C GLU A 207 -1.17 -5.92 -15.88
N SER A 208 -1.57 -4.80 -15.27
CA SER A 208 -0.83 -3.53 -15.40
C SER A 208 0.58 -3.58 -14.79
N MET A 209 0.80 -4.46 -13.82
CA MET A 209 2.05 -4.60 -13.05
C MET A 209 3.03 -5.59 -13.71
N HIS A 210 3.28 -5.42 -15.00
CA HIS A 210 4.00 -6.34 -15.88
C HIS A 210 5.49 -6.60 -15.57
N ASN A 211 6.10 -5.89 -14.61
CA ASN A 211 7.49 -6.12 -14.16
C ASN A 211 7.62 -6.39 -12.65
N VAL A 212 6.49 -6.45 -11.92
CA VAL A 212 6.53 -6.70 -10.47
C VAL A 212 6.93 -8.14 -10.20
N ILE A 213 7.84 -8.36 -9.26
CA ILE A 213 8.30 -9.71 -8.90
C ILE A 213 7.63 -10.15 -7.59
N LYS A 214 7.45 -9.19 -6.66
CA LYS A 214 6.90 -9.42 -5.33
C LYS A 214 5.64 -8.60 -5.12
N LEU A 215 4.52 -9.28 -4.96
CA LEU A 215 3.22 -8.67 -4.69
C LEU A 215 2.74 -9.04 -3.28
N GLU A 216 2.40 -8.04 -2.46
CA GLU A 216 1.71 -8.22 -1.18
C GLU A 216 0.27 -7.73 -1.33
N LEU A 217 -0.71 -8.63 -1.22
CA LEU A 217 -2.14 -8.36 -1.30
C LEU A 217 -2.81 -8.57 0.06
N GLU A 218 -3.58 -7.60 0.49
CA GLU A 218 -4.54 -7.70 1.57
C GLU A 218 -5.88 -7.26 0.99
N LEU A 219 -6.75 -8.23 0.70
CA LEU A 219 -8.08 -8.01 0.17
C LEU A 219 -9.08 -8.44 1.23
N TRP A 220 -10.08 -7.60 1.50
CA TRP A 220 -11.10 -7.92 2.50
C TRP A 220 -12.03 -9.06 2.05
N GLU A 221 -12.15 -9.33 0.73
CA GLU A 221 -12.95 -10.44 0.20
C GLU A 221 -12.37 -10.98 -1.13
N PHE A 222 -11.67 -12.13 -1.10
CA PHE A 222 -11.17 -12.78 -2.32
C PHE A 222 -12.28 -13.39 -3.20
N GLN A 223 -13.53 -13.36 -2.73
CA GLN A 223 -14.68 -13.98 -3.36
C GLN A 223 -15.08 -13.36 -4.69
N ALA A 224 -14.86 -12.05 -4.88
CA ALA A 224 -15.18 -11.43 -6.16
C ALA A 224 -14.47 -12.17 -7.28
N ILE A 225 -13.14 -12.37 -7.16
CA ILE A 225 -12.25 -13.01 -8.14
C ILE A 225 -12.79 -14.37 -8.62
N LEU A 226 -13.53 -15.10 -7.80
CA LEU A 226 -14.13 -16.40 -8.11
C LEU A 226 -15.15 -16.39 -9.25
N PHE A 227 -15.83 -15.27 -9.48
CA PHE A 227 -16.92 -15.18 -10.45
C PHE A 227 -16.45 -14.76 -11.84
N SER A 228 -15.15 -14.47 -12.01
CA SER A 228 -14.59 -14.19 -13.33
C SER A 228 -14.39 -15.49 -14.11
N GLU A 229 -15.28 -15.76 -15.07
CA GLU A 229 -14.96 -16.69 -16.17
C GLU A 229 -13.80 -16.17 -17.05
N VAL A 230 -13.40 -14.90 -16.87
CA VAL A 230 -12.30 -14.25 -17.57
C VAL A 230 -10.98 -14.67 -16.94
N LYS A 231 -10.22 -15.49 -17.67
CA LYS A 231 -8.81 -15.78 -17.36
C LYS A 231 -7.93 -14.68 -17.95
N PRO A 232 -6.78 -14.34 -17.32
CA PRO A 232 -5.80 -13.47 -17.96
C PRO A 232 -5.43 -14.02 -19.32
N SER A 233 -5.37 -13.16 -20.33
CA SER A 233 -4.89 -13.61 -21.63
C SER A 233 -3.45 -14.12 -21.50
N ALA A 234 -3.11 -15.24 -22.16
CA ALA A 234 -1.79 -15.86 -22.04
C ALA A 234 -0.62 -14.90 -22.41
N SER A 235 -0.89 -13.83 -23.17
CA SER A 235 0.08 -12.79 -23.53
C SER A 235 0.24 -11.67 -22.48
N LYS A 236 -0.56 -11.64 -21.42
CA LYS A 236 -0.54 -10.63 -20.35
C LYS A 236 -0.40 -11.22 -18.95
N SER A 237 0.00 -12.48 -18.83
CA SER A 237 0.11 -13.12 -17.52
C SER A 237 1.09 -12.33 -16.63
N PRO A 238 0.72 -11.97 -15.39
CA PRO A 238 1.62 -11.26 -14.51
C PRO A 238 2.88 -12.09 -14.21
N PRO A 239 4.07 -11.47 -14.15
CA PRO A 239 5.34 -12.17 -13.94
C PRO A 239 5.62 -12.49 -12.47
N PHE A 240 4.64 -12.37 -11.58
CA PHE A 240 4.86 -12.47 -10.14
C PHE A 240 5.44 -13.84 -9.77
N THR A 241 6.61 -13.84 -9.14
CA THR A 241 7.21 -15.07 -8.60
C THR A 241 6.92 -15.24 -7.11
N CYS A 242 6.54 -14.16 -6.42
CA CYS A 242 6.20 -14.17 -5.01
C CYS A 242 4.91 -13.40 -4.74
N LEU A 243 3.95 -14.09 -4.13
CA LEU A 243 2.68 -13.53 -3.68
C LEU A 243 2.60 -13.68 -2.17
N LYS A 244 2.34 -12.57 -1.48
CA LYS A 244 2.06 -12.55 -0.05
C LYS A 244 0.63 -12.10 0.15
N ILE A 245 -0.16 -12.90 0.85
CA ILE A 245 -1.54 -12.64 1.21
C ILE A 245 -1.59 -12.37 2.70
N SER A 246 -2.37 -11.39 3.16
CA SER A 246 -2.57 -11.09 4.59
C SER A 246 -4.06 -11.02 4.93
N LYS A 247 -4.41 -11.28 6.20
CA LYS A 247 -5.80 -11.29 6.75
C LYS A 247 -6.71 -12.34 6.10
N TYR A 248 -6.30 -13.59 6.24
CA TYR A 248 -7.05 -14.75 5.76
C TYR A 248 -8.10 -15.14 6.81
N ASN A 249 -9.39 -15.06 6.45
CA ASN A 249 -10.46 -15.03 7.45
C ASN A 249 -11.61 -16.03 7.20
N SER A 250 -11.69 -16.73 6.06
CA SER A 250 -12.78 -17.68 5.80
C SER A 250 -12.50 -18.78 4.76
N VAL A 251 -13.29 -19.87 4.79
CA VAL A 251 -13.43 -20.89 3.72
C VAL A 251 -13.52 -20.27 2.33
N ARG A 252 -14.16 -19.10 2.23
CA ARG A 252 -14.37 -18.42 0.96
C ARG A 252 -13.08 -17.80 0.41
N ASP A 253 -12.14 -17.43 1.27
CA ASP A 253 -10.82 -16.96 0.88
C ASP A 253 -9.97 -18.08 0.28
N VAL A 254 -10.12 -19.33 0.72
CA VAL A 254 -9.45 -20.50 0.10
C VAL A 254 -9.71 -20.53 -1.40
N PHE A 255 -10.98 -20.41 -1.77
CA PHE A 255 -11.39 -20.48 -3.16
C PHE A 255 -10.87 -19.27 -3.95
N GLY A 256 -11.03 -18.06 -3.41
CA GLY A 256 -10.59 -16.86 -4.09
C GLY A 256 -9.06 -16.77 -4.25
N ILE A 257 -8.30 -17.30 -3.29
CA ILE A 257 -6.86 -17.51 -3.42
C ILE A 257 -6.57 -18.47 -4.58
N ILE A 258 -7.27 -19.60 -4.68
CA ILE A 258 -7.06 -20.55 -5.77
C ILE A 258 -7.34 -19.90 -7.14
N ALA A 259 -8.42 -19.12 -7.28
CA ALA A 259 -8.71 -18.40 -8.52
C ALA A 259 -7.64 -17.33 -8.83
N LEU A 260 -7.14 -16.63 -7.81
CA LEU A 260 -6.02 -15.71 -7.98
C LEU A 260 -4.76 -16.46 -8.45
N LEU A 261 -4.44 -17.62 -7.87
CA LEU A 261 -3.29 -18.43 -8.27
C LEU A 261 -3.40 -18.90 -9.73
N GLN A 262 -4.61 -19.18 -10.23
CA GLN A 262 -4.83 -19.48 -11.65
C GLN A 262 -4.42 -18.32 -12.57
N CYS A 263 -4.47 -17.09 -12.06
CA CYS A 263 -4.06 -15.91 -12.81
C CYS A 263 -2.54 -15.70 -12.79
N LEU A 264 -1.78 -16.46 -11.99
CA LEU A 264 -0.37 -16.25 -11.70
C LEU A 264 0.47 -17.48 -12.10
N PRO A 265 0.62 -17.75 -13.41
CA PRO A 265 1.25 -18.99 -13.87
C PRO A 265 2.71 -19.12 -13.44
N ASN A 266 3.43 -18.02 -13.23
CA ASN A 266 4.86 -17.98 -12.90
C ASN A 266 5.16 -17.98 -11.39
N LEU A 267 4.14 -18.19 -10.54
CA LEU A 267 4.31 -18.06 -9.09
C LEU A 267 5.18 -19.19 -8.53
N GLU A 268 6.26 -18.83 -7.83
CA GLU A 268 7.16 -19.79 -7.16
C GLU A 268 6.94 -19.87 -5.65
N THR A 269 6.57 -18.75 -5.03
CA THR A 269 6.38 -18.65 -3.58
C THR A 269 5.04 -18.00 -3.24
N LEU A 270 4.24 -18.72 -2.44
CA LEU A 270 3.05 -18.19 -1.80
C LEU A 270 3.30 -18.02 -0.30
N VAL A 271 3.01 -16.84 0.25
CA VAL A 271 3.03 -16.57 1.69
C VAL A 271 1.64 -16.14 2.12
N VAL A 272 1.08 -16.77 3.15
CA VAL A 272 -0.22 -16.44 3.74
C VAL A 272 0.02 -16.02 5.19
N ASN A 273 -0.28 -14.78 5.52
CA ASN A 273 -0.04 -14.16 6.82
C ASN A 273 -1.37 -13.87 7.55
N ASP A 274 -1.29 -13.91 8.88
CA ASP A 274 -2.30 -13.33 9.79
C ASP A 274 -3.67 -13.99 9.64
N VAL A 275 -3.73 -15.27 9.99
CA VAL A 275 -4.96 -16.09 10.09
C VAL A 275 -5.67 -15.75 11.40
N GLN A 276 -6.14 -14.51 11.56
CA GLN A 276 -6.94 -14.14 12.72
C GLN A 276 -8.41 -14.38 12.41
N ARG A 277 -9.05 -15.30 13.15
CA ARG A 277 -10.50 -15.50 13.10
C ARG A 277 -11.20 -14.17 13.38
N SER A 278 -11.87 -13.62 12.38
CA SER A 278 -12.83 -12.55 12.61
C SER A 278 -14.02 -13.16 13.38
N TYR A 279 -14.37 -12.60 14.53
CA TYR A 279 -15.54 -13.03 15.34
C TYR A 279 -16.90 -12.77 14.65
N TYR A 280 -16.91 -12.25 13.41
CA TYR A 280 -18.11 -11.99 12.63
C TYR A 280 -18.21 -13.00 11.48
N SER A 281 -18.72 -14.19 11.75
CA SER A 281 -19.14 -15.12 10.70
C SER A 281 -20.48 -15.78 11.03
N ASP A 282 -21.48 -14.97 11.36
CA ASP A 282 -22.87 -15.42 11.28
C ASP A 282 -23.42 -15.06 9.89
N SER A 283 -23.43 -16.06 9.00
CA SER A 283 -24.60 -16.48 8.20
C SER A 283 -24.22 -17.17 6.87
N PRO A 284 -25.09 -18.07 6.37
CA PRO A 284 -24.70 -19.21 5.55
C PRO A 284 -24.90 -18.98 4.05
N LYS A 285 -24.08 -19.66 3.24
CA LYS A 285 -24.44 -20.30 1.96
C LYS A 285 -23.20 -21.06 1.47
N SER A 286 -23.34 -22.38 1.33
CA SER A 286 -22.32 -23.25 0.74
C SER A 286 -22.08 -22.83 -0.71
N ILE A 287 -20.97 -22.15 -0.96
CA ILE A 287 -20.50 -21.94 -2.34
C ILE A 287 -20.02 -23.31 -2.83
N SER A 288 -20.83 -23.97 -3.65
CA SER A 288 -20.46 -25.18 -4.36
C SER A 288 -19.55 -24.80 -5.53
N VAL A 289 -18.23 -24.82 -5.33
CA VAL A 289 -17.28 -24.61 -6.42
C VAL A 289 -16.96 -25.95 -7.09
N SER A 290 -17.90 -26.45 -7.88
CA SER A 290 -17.65 -27.57 -8.81
C SER A 290 -16.75 -27.06 -9.95
N GLY A 291 -15.47 -27.46 -9.98
CA GLY A 291 -14.57 -27.11 -11.10
C GLY A 291 -13.08 -26.96 -10.77
N ILE A 292 -12.69 -26.90 -9.50
CA ILE A 292 -11.27 -26.72 -9.06
C ILE A 292 -10.43 -28.02 -9.20
N GLY A 293 -10.97 -29.06 -9.83
CA GLY A 293 -10.49 -30.44 -9.72
C GLY A 293 -9.06 -30.73 -10.22
N LYS A 294 -8.47 -29.90 -11.08
CA LYS A 294 -7.07 -29.98 -11.51
C LYS A 294 -6.61 -28.59 -11.98
N ILE A 295 -5.82 -27.89 -11.17
CA ILE A 295 -5.26 -26.60 -11.54
C ILE A 295 -3.75 -26.76 -11.58
N PRO A 296 -3.12 -26.76 -12.77
CA PRO A 296 -1.66 -26.83 -12.83
C PRO A 296 -1.09 -25.54 -12.23
N LEU A 297 -0.34 -25.68 -11.13
CA LEU A 297 0.50 -24.64 -10.55
C LEU A 297 1.97 -25.01 -10.84
N PRO A 298 2.43 -24.85 -12.10
CA PRO A 298 3.62 -25.55 -12.60
C PRO A 298 4.93 -25.06 -11.98
N TYR A 299 4.99 -23.86 -11.41
CA TYR A 299 6.22 -23.33 -10.84
C TYR A 299 6.16 -23.14 -9.33
N LEU A 300 5.04 -23.45 -8.68
CA LEU A 300 4.87 -23.22 -7.26
C LEU A 300 5.74 -24.21 -6.45
N LYS A 301 6.81 -23.70 -5.85
CA LYS A 301 7.81 -24.48 -5.10
C LYS A 301 7.60 -24.40 -3.60
N THR A 302 7.23 -23.23 -3.09
CA THR A 302 7.17 -22.98 -1.64
C THR A 302 5.86 -22.32 -1.25
N VAL A 303 5.19 -22.86 -0.23
CA VAL A 303 4.05 -22.23 0.43
C VAL A 303 4.40 -21.99 1.89
N LYS A 304 4.11 -20.81 2.43
CA LYS A 304 4.36 -20.48 3.84
C LYS A 304 3.10 -19.92 4.47
N PHE A 305 2.72 -20.46 5.61
CA PHE A 305 1.67 -19.92 6.47
C PHE A 305 2.30 -19.33 7.73
N HIS A 306 1.93 -18.09 8.05
CA HIS A 306 2.44 -17.35 9.21
C HIS A 306 1.30 -16.74 10.01
N GLY A 307 1.55 -16.49 11.30
CA GLY A 307 0.64 -15.73 12.17
C GLY A 307 -0.08 -16.58 13.23
N PHE A 308 0.16 -17.88 13.26
CA PHE A 308 -0.34 -18.75 14.32
C PHE A 308 0.53 -18.62 15.57
N LYS A 309 -0.09 -18.46 16.74
CA LYS A 309 0.59 -18.48 18.04
C LYS A 309 0.65 -19.88 18.63
N SER A 310 -0.30 -20.74 18.29
CA SER A 310 -0.37 -22.13 18.75
C SER A 310 -0.95 -23.05 17.66
N LEU A 311 -0.77 -24.37 17.81
CA LEU A 311 -1.28 -25.36 16.85
C LEU A 311 -2.82 -25.36 16.78
N GLU A 312 -3.49 -24.98 17.86
CA GLU A 312 -4.95 -24.88 17.95
C GLU A 312 -5.52 -23.74 17.11
N GLU A 313 -4.69 -22.77 16.71
CA GLU A 313 -5.08 -21.67 15.82
C GLU A 313 -5.04 -22.06 14.34
N VAL A 314 -4.43 -23.20 13.99
CA VAL A 314 -4.43 -23.71 12.61
C VAL A 314 -5.83 -24.24 12.29
N ASP A 315 -6.60 -23.47 11.51
CA ASP A 315 -7.97 -23.81 11.16
C ASP A 315 -8.10 -24.85 10.02
N GLU A 316 -9.29 -25.44 9.91
CA GLU A 316 -9.59 -26.44 8.87
C GLU A 316 -9.43 -25.88 7.46
N ASP A 317 -9.68 -24.58 7.27
CA ASP A 317 -9.58 -23.91 5.98
C ASP A 317 -8.13 -23.82 5.51
N THR A 318 -7.21 -23.47 6.41
CA THR A 318 -5.76 -23.48 6.16
C THR A 318 -5.31 -24.86 5.73
N LEU A 319 -5.74 -25.90 6.46
CA LEU A 319 -5.42 -27.29 6.13
C LEU A 319 -6.03 -27.70 4.78
N LYS A 320 -7.23 -27.23 4.46
CA LYS A 320 -7.91 -27.47 3.18
C LYS A 320 -7.16 -26.81 2.03
N LEU A 321 -6.72 -25.57 2.17
CA LEU A 321 -5.88 -24.89 1.18
C LEU A 321 -4.56 -25.63 0.99
N ALA A 322 -3.87 -26.02 2.07
CA ALA A 322 -2.63 -26.78 2.00
C ALA A 322 -2.80 -28.11 1.23
N LYS A 323 -3.85 -28.89 1.53
CA LYS A 323 -4.18 -30.13 0.81
C LYS A 323 -4.48 -29.90 -0.66
N LEU A 324 -5.21 -28.83 -0.99
CA LEU A 324 -5.50 -28.47 -2.38
C LEU A 324 -4.23 -28.11 -3.14
N LEU A 325 -3.31 -27.38 -2.51
CA LEU A 325 -2.02 -27.02 -3.12
C LEU A 325 -1.14 -28.25 -3.34
N LEU A 326 -1.02 -29.14 -2.35
CA LEU A 326 -0.29 -30.42 -2.48
C LEU A 326 -0.79 -31.27 -3.65
N LYS A 327 -2.10 -31.29 -3.91
CA LYS A 327 -2.69 -32.06 -5.01
C LYS A 327 -2.47 -31.45 -6.40
N ASN A 328 -2.23 -30.14 -6.48
CA ASN A 328 -2.29 -29.37 -7.73
C ASN A 328 -0.95 -28.74 -8.16
N ALA A 329 0.01 -28.60 -7.24
CA ALA A 329 1.34 -28.07 -7.52
C ALA A 329 2.36 -29.20 -7.69
N GLU A 330 2.62 -29.58 -8.95
CA GLU A 330 3.53 -30.69 -9.30
C GLU A 330 4.97 -30.49 -8.79
N HIS A 331 5.44 -29.26 -8.77
CA HIS A 331 6.81 -28.89 -8.37
C HIS A 331 6.92 -28.37 -6.94
N LEU A 332 5.92 -28.64 -6.10
CA LEU A 332 5.90 -28.17 -4.72
C LEU A 332 6.95 -28.88 -3.87
N GLU A 333 7.96 -28.13 -3.43
CA GLU A 333 9.06 -28.63 -2.62
C GLU A 333 8.67 -28.72 -1.14
N ARG A 334 7.96 -27.70 -0.63
CA ARG A 334 7.58 -27.61 0.78
C ARG A 334 6.39 -26.69 1.05
N ILE A 335 5.60 -27.07 2.05
CA ILE A 335 4.69 -26.18 2.77
C ILE A 335 5.24 -25.97 4.19
N VAL A 336 5.42 -24.72 4.60
CA VAL A 336 5.89 -24.36 5.93
C VAL A 336 4.74 -23.71 6.70
N ILE A 337 4.42 -24.20 7.89
CA ILE A 337 3.45 -23.60 8.81
C ILE A 337 4.22 -23.12 10.04
N ASN A 338 4.33 -21.81 10.22
CA ASN A 338 5.00 -21.21 11.36
C ASN A 338 4.01 -20.99 12.51
N VAL A 339 4.32 -21.56 13.67
CA VAL A 339 3.49 -21.53 14.88
C VAL A 339 4.35 -21.06 16.06
N GLY A 340 4.16 -19.80 16.46
CA GLY A 340 5.06 -19.13 17.40
C GLY A 340 6.51 -19.17 16.89
N GLU A 341 7.41 -19.70 17.71
CA GLU A 341 8.84 -19.91 17.36
C GLU A 341 9.10 -21.25 16.64
N HIS A 342 8.07 -22.09 16.44
CA HIS A 342 8.20 -23.41 15.85
C HIS A 342 7.78 -23.41 14.37
N GLN A 343 8.32 -24.36 13.60
CA GLN A 343 7.97 -24.56 12.20
C GLN A 343 7.56 -26.01 11.94
N MET A 344 6.42 -26.21 11.28
CA MET A 344 6.04 -27.49 10.69
C MET A 344 6.31 -27.45 9.19
N VAL A 345 6.98 -28.48 8.67
CA VAL A 345 7.28 -28.59 7.24
C VAL A 345 6.58 -29.83 6.68
N LEU A 346 5.70 -29.63 5.71
CA LEU A 346 5.04 -30.68 4.95
C LEU A 346 5.71 -30.79 3.58
N GLY A 347 6.17 -31.98 3.23
CA GLY A 347 6.72 -32.28 1.89
C GLY A 347 5.65 -32.85 0.95
N PRO A 348 5.94 -32.96 -0.35
CA PRO A 348 5.03 -33.53 -1.35
C PRO A 348 4.60 -34.98 -1.07
N HIS A 349 5.34 -35.72 -0.23
CA HIS A 349 5.01 -37.09 0.18
C HIS A 349 4.12 -37.19 1.44
N ALA A 350 3.66 -36.08 1.99
CA ALA A 350 2.82 -36.03 3.20
C ALA A 350 1.30 -35.95 2.92
N ALA A 351 0.89 -36.04 1.64
CA ALA A 351 -0.49 -35.83 1.17
C ALA A 351 -1.37 -37.09 1.23
#